data_AF-A0A843FEW3-F1
#
_entry.id   AF-A0A843FEW3-F1
#
_cell.length_a   1.000
_cell.length_b   1.000
_cell.length_c   1.000
_cell.angle_alpha   90.00
_cell.angle_beta   90.00
_cell.angle_gamma   90.00
#
_symmetry.space_group_name_H-M   'P 1'
#
loop_
_entity.id
_entity.type
_entity.pdbx_description
1 polymer ?
#
loop_
_entity_poly.entity_id
_entity_poly.type
_entity_poly.pdbx_seq_one_letter_code
_entity_poly.pdbx_strand_id
1 'polypeptide(L)'
;MSLTEILEHINDYFWYIPLVLIVCLGIYGTYRLKGTQFRDFKEMFRVTFSKECPHKGKISTLQVFCISMGNRIGVGNISGPILAILVGGPGAILWMWLFALLGMASSLIETTVGQLYKTKDENGDYHGGPAYTILNG
;
A
#
# COMPACT_ATOMS: atom_id res chain seq x y z
N MET A 1 -30.77 1.61 27.06
CA MET A 1 -29.58 1.22 26.27
C MET A 1 -28.42 1.12 27.24
N SER A 2 -27.86 -0.07 27.43
CA SER A 2 -26.67 -0.24 28.28
C SER A 2 -25.46 0.42 27.60
N LEU A 3 -24.42 0.77 28.37
CA LEU A 3 -23.18 1.31 27.81
C LEU A 3 -22.58 0.37 26.75
N THR A 4 -22.73 -0.94 26.93
CA THR A 4 -22.25 -1.96 26.00
C THR A 4 -23.00 -1.92 24.68
N GLU A 5 -24.33 -1.76 24.70
CA GLU A 5 -25.14 -1.64 23.47
C GLU A 5 -24.77 -0.38 22.66
N ILE A 6 -24.47 0.74 23.34
CA ILE A 6 -24.03 1.97 22.66
C ILE A 6 -22.64 1.77 22.02
N LEU A 7 -21.72 1.12 22.72
CA LEU A 7 -20.38 0.84 22.22
C LEU A 7 -20.37 -0.15 21.05
N GLU A 8 -21.21 -1.18 21.10
CA GLU A 8 -21.38 -2.14 19.99
C GLU A 8 -21.92 -1.43 18.75
N HIS A 9 -22.93 -0.56 18.91
CA HIS A 9 -23.49 0.18 17.80
C HIS A 9 -22.48 1.13 17.15
N ILE A 10 -21.66 1.82 17.95
CA ILE A 10 -20.58 2.67 17.41
C ILE A 10 -19.53 1.82 16.69
N ASN A 11 -19.12 0.69 17.28
CA ASN A 11 -18.11 -0.18 16.69
C ASN A 11 -18.55 -0.70 15.32
N ASP A 12 -19.80 -1.14 15.16
CA ASP A 12 -20.31 -1.65 13.89
C ASP A 12 -20.23 -0.60 12.78
N TYR A 13 -20.54 0.67 13.09
CA TYR A 13 -20.45 1.75 12.11
C TYR A 13 -19.03 2.25 11.86
N PHE A 14 -18.16 2.20 12.87
CA PHE A 14 -16.81 2.74 12.80
C PHE A 14 -15.98 2.11 11.69
N TRP A 15 -16.12 0.80 11.46
CA TRP A 15 -15.36 0.08 10.44
C TRP A 15 -15.74 0.44 8.99
N TYR A 16 -16.94 0.97 8.76
CA TYR A 16 -17.35 1.39 7.42
C TYR A 16 -16.69 2.70 6.97
N ILE A 17 -16.35 3.59 7.90
CA ILE A 17 -15.72 4.88 7.59
C ILE A 17 -14.37 4.71 6.87
N PRO A 18 -13.37 4.00 7.43
CA PRO A 18 -12.09 3.80 6.75
C PRO A 18 -12.24 2.96 5.48
N LEU A 19 -13.19 2.01 5.44
CA LEU A 19 -13.46 1.22 4.25
C LEU A 19 -13.88 2.10 3.06
N VAL A 20 -14.86 2.98 3.26
CA VAL A 20 -15.33 3.91 2.22
C VAL A 20 -14.19 4.84 1.80
N LEU A 21 -13.42 5.35 2.76
CA LEU A 21 -12.31 6.27 2.48
C LEU A 21 -11.22 5.62 1.61
N ILE A 22 -10.82 4.38 1.92
CA ILE A 22 -9.82 3.63 1.14
C ILE A 22 -10.34 3.37 -0.28
N VAL A 23 -11.60 2.98 -0.44
CA VAL A 23 -12.22 2.73 -1.75
C VAL A 23 -12.26 4.01 -2.58
N CYS A 24 -12.76 5.11 -1.99
CA CYS A 24 -12.83 6.40 -2.67
C CYS A 24 -11.46 6.91 -3.10
N LEU A 25 -10.44 6.80 -2.22
CA LEU A 25 -9.06 7.18 -2.54
C LEU A 25 -8.46 6.28 -3.63
N GLY A 26 -8.69 4.97 -3.58
CA GLY A 26 -8.21 4.04 -4.60
C GLY A 26 -8.82 4.31 -5.98
N ILE A 27 -10.13 4.57 -6.04
CA ILE A 27 -10.84 4.93 -7.28
C ILE A 27 -10.35 6.29 -7.78
N TYR A 28 -10.28 7.29 -6.90
CA TYR A 28 -9.80 8.63 -7.24
C TYR A 28 -8.36 8.59 -7.78
N GLY A 29 -7.47 7.89 -7.08
CA GLY A 29 -6.08 7.71 -7.49
C GLY A 29 -5.96 7.00 -8.82
N THR A 30 -6.75 5.93 -9.03
CA THR A 30 -6.81 5.22 -10.31
C THR A 30 -7.22 6.14 -11.47
N TYR A 31 -8.25 6.95 -11.27
CA TYR A 31 -8.72 7.89 -12.28
C TYR A 31 -7.69 9.00 -12.56
N ARG A 32 -7.13 9.62 -11.51
CA ARG A 32 -6.14 10.71 -11.63
C ARG A 32 -4.84 10.24 -12.26
N LEU A 33 -4.38 9.04 -11.92
CA LEU A 33 -3.20 8.42 -12.50
C LEU A 33 -3.49 7.79 -13.87
N LYS A 34 -4.71 7.92 -14.42
CA LYS A 34 -5.10 7.33 -15.72
C LYS A 34 -4.84 5.82 -15.79
N GLY A 35 -5.03 5.12 -14.67
CA GLY A 35 -4.79 3.68 -14.56
C GLY A 35 -3.34 3.27 -14.78
N THR A 36 -2.35 4.08 -14.37
CA THR A 36 -0.92 3.76 -14.43
C THR A 36 -0.60 2.36 -13.92
N GLN A 37 -1.28 1.87 -12.86
CA GLN A 37 -1.05 0.52 -12.34
C GLN A 37 -1.36 -0.60 -13.35
N PHE A 38 -2.20 -0.35 -14.35
CA PHE A 38 -2.51 -1.29 -15.43
C PHE A 38 -1.68 -1.00 -16.69
N ARG A 39 -1.52 0.27 -17.06
CA ARG A 39 -0.79 0.67 -18.29
C ARG A 39 0.69 0.35 -18.20
N ASP A 40 1.31 0.68 -17.07
CA ASP A 40 2.76 0.64 -16.90
C ASP A 40 3.19 -0.64 -16.17
N PHE A 41 2.29 -1.63 -16.05
CA PHE A 41 2.54 -2.90 -15.38
C PHE A 41 3.74 -3.65 -15.97
N LYS A 42 3.85 -3.73 -17.31
CA LYS A 42 4.99 -4.38 -17.98
C LYS A 42 6.31 -3.68 -17.69
N GLU A 43 6.29 -2.35 -17.65
CA GLU A 43 7.45 -1.54 -17.37
C GLU A 43 7.92 -1.71 -15.92
N MET A 44 6.98 -1.83 -14.98
CA MET A 44 7.28 -2.13 -13.58
C MET A 44 8.11 -3.42 -13.43
N PHE A 45 7.73 -4.49 -14.13
CA PHE A 45 8.51 -5.74 -14.13
C PHE A 45 9.90 -5.54 -14.77
N ARG A 46 9.98 -4.84 -15.91
CA ARG A 46 11.25 -4.56 -16.57
C ARG A 46 12.24 -3.85 -15.65
N VAL A 47 11.79 -2.80 -14.96
CA VAL A 47 12.63 -2.00 -14.05
C VAL A 47 12.98 -2.77 -12.78
N THR A 48 12.03 -3.50 -12.19
CA THR A 48 12.25 -4.25 -10.94
C THR A 48 13.25 -5.38 -11.13
N PHE A 49 13.19 -6.10 -12.26
CA PHE A 49 14.09 -7.20 -12.59
C PHE A 49 15.34 -6.76 -13.37
N SER A 50 15.48 -5.48 -13.66
CA SER A 50 16.71 -4.95 -14.25
C SER A 50 17.88 -5.12 -13.28
N LYS A 51 19.04 -5.50 -13.81
CA LYS A 51 20.30 -5.61 -13.04
C LYS A 51 21.02 -4.27 -12.90
N GLU A 52 20.45 -3.20 -13.42
CA GLU A 52 21.03 -1.86 -13.37
C GLU A 52 21.06 -1.36 -11.92
N CYS A 53 22.27 -1.10 -11.40
CA CYS A 53 22.45 -0.35 -10.16
C CYS A 53 22.49 1.15 -10.52
N PRO A 54 21.51 1.95 -10.08
CA PRO A 54 21.44 3.37 -10.45
C PRO A 54 22.59 4.20 -9.88
N HIS A 55 23.35 3.69 -8.89
CA HIS A 55 24.55 4.32 -8.34
C HIS A 55 25.58 3.27 -7.89
N LYS A 56 26.86 3.54 -8.14
CA LYS A 56 27.98 2.76 -7.57
C LYS A 56 27.90 2.82 -6.04
N GLY A 57 27.80 1.66 -5.39
CA GLY A 57 27.75 1.54 -3.93
C GLY A 57 26.36 1.52 -3.30
N LYS A 58 25.27 1.56 -4.08
CA LYS A 58 23.89 1.42 -3.56
C LYS A 58 23.29 0.06 -3.94
N ILE A 59 22.33 -0.40 -3.14
CA ILE A 59 21.61 -1.67 -3.36
C ILE A 59 20.82 -1.65 -4.68
N SER A 60 20.71 -2.81 -5.34
CA SER A 60 20.02 -2.92 -6.63
C SER A 60 18.50 -2.74 -6.50
N THR A 61 17.82 -2.40 -7.60
CA THR A 61 16.36 -2.22 -7.61
C THR A 61 15.63 -3.48 -7.12
N LEU A 62 16.10 -4.67 -7.52
CA LEU A 62 15.55 -5.94 -7.04
C LEU A 62 15.80 -6.14 -5.53
N GLN A 63 16.96 -5.76 -5.02
CA GLN A 63 17.24 -5.84 -3.58
C GLN A 63 16.32 -4.92 -2.78
N VAL A 64 16.13 -3.67 -3.22
CA VAL A 64 15.18 -2.72 -2.61
C VAL A 64 13.77 -3.30 -2.61
N PHE A 65 13.36 -3.88 -3.74
CA PHE A 65 12.06 -4.54 -3.88
C PHE A 65 11.89 -5.70 -2.90
N CYS A 66 12.86 -6.61 -2.82
CA CYS A 66 12.83 -7.75 -1.89
C CYS A 66 12.78 -7.30 -0.42
N ILE A 67 13.56 -6.26 -0.06
CA ILE A 67 13.51 -5.68 1.30
C ILE A 67 12.11 -5.11 1.58
N SER A 68 11.55 -4.33 0.64
CA SER A 68 10.21 -3.77 0.80
C SER A 68 9.12 -4.84 0.85
N MET A 69 9.27 -5.93 0.11
CA MET A 69 8.33 -7.05 0.11
C MET A 69 8.40 -7.84 1.42
N GLY A 70 9.62 -8.11 1.92
CA GLY A 70 9.82 -8.78 3.21
C GLY A 70 9.17 -8.04 4.38
N ASN A 71 9.18 -6.70 4.35
CA ASN A 71 8.50 -5.89 5.36
C ASN A 71 6.97 -5.93 5.29
N ARG A 72 6.40 -6.29 4.13
CA ARG A 72 4.94 -6.28 3.90
C ARG A 72 4.31 -7.68 3.97
N ILE A 73 5.10 -8.75 3.80
CA ILE A 73 4.62 -10.13 3.87
C ILE A 73 4.89 -10.69 5.27
N GLY A 74 3.82 -11.07 5.97
CA GLY A 74 3.91 -11.72 7.28
C GLY A 74 2.78 -12.73 7.50
N VAL A 75 2.73 -13.31 8.69
CA VAL A 75 1.73 -14.31 9.09
C VAL A 75 0.30 -13.80 8.84
N GLY A 76 0.05 -12.51 9.09
CA GLY A 76 -1.26 -11.88 8.84
C GLY A 76 -1.73 -11.95 7.39
N ASN A 77 -0.81 -11.88 6.41
CA ASN A 77 -1.16 -11.98 4.99
C ASN A 77 -1.53 -13.41 4.57
N ILE A 78 -1.26 -14.42 5.41
CA ILE A 78 -1.64 -15.81 5.20
C ILE A 78 -2.92 -16.12 5.98
N SER A 79 -2.95 -15.78 7.26
CA SER A 79 -4.10 -16.03 8.14
C SER A 79 -5.34 -15.23 7.74
N GLY A 80 -5.16 -13.99 7.27
CA GLY A 80 -6.27 -13.12 6.83
C GLY A 80 -7.09 -13.71 5.68
N PRO A 81 -6.48 -14.06 4.53
CA PRO A 81 -7.18 -14.73 3.44
C PRO A 81 -7.86 -16.04 3.87
N ILE A 82 -7.19 -16.85 4.71
CA ILE A 82 -7.76 -18.10 5.22
C ILE A 82 -9.06 -17.81 5.98
N LEU A 83 -9.04 -16.86 6.92
CA LEU A 83 -10.23 -16.50 7.69
C LEU A 83 -11.32 -15.89 6.80
N ALA A 84 -10.95 -15.05 5.83
CA ALA A 84 -11.88 -14.45 4.89
C ALA A 84 -12.58 -15.51 4.02
N ILE A 85 -11.87 -16.55 3.59
CA ILE A 85 -12.43 -17.66 2.82
C ILE A 85 -13.30 -18.57 3.72
N LEU A 86 -12.87 -18.83 4.96
CA LEU A 86 -13.64 -19.65 5.90
C LEU A 86 -14.98 -19.01 6.27
N VAL A 87 -15.00 -17.68 6.47
CA VAL A 87 -16.20 -16.94 6.87
C VAL A 87 -17.04 -16.51 5.66
N GLY A 88 -16.40 -15.99 4.61
CA GLY A 88 -17.07 -15.41 3.44
C GLY A 88 -17.21 -16.36 2.24
N GLY A 89 -16.66 -17.58 2.33
CA GLY A 89 -16.62 -18.53 1.23
C GLY A 89 -15.59 -18.19 0.14
N PRO A 90 -15.52 -18.99 -0.93
CA PRO A 90 -14.52 -18.83 -1.99
C PRO A 90 -14.64 -17.49 -2.75
N GLY A 91 -15.81 -16.85 -2.72
CA GLY A 91 -16.04 -15.53 -3.33
C GLY A 91 -15.19 -14.40 -2.73
N ALA A 92 -14.64 -14.58 -1.53
CA ALA A 92 -13.75 -13.61 -0.89
C ALA A 92 -12.50 -13.29 -1.74
N ILE A 93 -12.00 -14.26 -2.50
CA ILE A 93 -10.79 -14.10 -3.33
C ILE A 93 -10.98 -13.00 -4.39
N LEU A 94 -12.16 -12.93 -5.01
CA LEU A 94 -12.48 -11.91 -6.02
C LEU A 94 -12.41 -10.51 -5.41
N TRP A 95 -12.98 -10.34 -4.21
CA TRP A 95 -12.96 -9.06 -3.50
C TRP A 95 -11.55 -8.68 -3.07
N MET A 96 -10.74 -9.64 -2.61
CA MET A 96 -9.35 -9.39 -2.24
C MET A 96 -8.53 -8.86 -3.42
N TRP A 97 -8.66 -9.46 -4.61
CA TRP A 97 -7.99 -8.93 -5.81
C TRP A 97 -8.50 -7.55 -6.19
N LEU A 98 -9.81 -7.29 -6.11
CA LEU A 98 -10.36 -5.97 -6.39
C LEU A 98 -9.78 -4.89 -5.46
N PHE A 99 -9.74 -5.15 -4.15
CA PHE A 99 -9.13 -4.22 -3.19
C PHE A 99 -7.63 -4.09 -3.38
N ALA A 100 -6.92 -5.16 -3.75
CA ALA A 100 -5.50 -5.07 -4.10
C ALA A 100 -5.27 -4.14 -5.30
N LEU A 101 -6.11 -4.22 -6.35
CA LEU A 101 -6.04 -3.33 -7.51
C LEU A 101 -6.25 -1.86 -7.14
N LEU A 102 -7.23 -1.57 -6.28
CA LEU A 102 -7.47 -0.21 -5.78
C LEU A 102 -6.34 0.28 -4.88
N GLY A 103 -5.80 -0.60 -4.04
CA GLY A 103 -4.69 -0.32 -3.13
C GLY A 103 -3.39 0.01 -3.86
N MET A 104 -3.14 -0.58 -5.03
CA MET A 104 -1.96 -0.26 -5.84
C MET A 104 -1.87 1.23 -6.22
N ALA A 105 -2.99 1.85 -6.60
CA ALA A 105 -3.01 3.26 -6.95
C ALA A 105 -2.69 4.15 -5.73
N SER A 106 -3.26 3.83 -4.57
CA SER A 106 -2.99 4.54 -3.31
C SER A 106 -1.53 4.39 -2.88
N SER A 107 -0.98 3.18 -2.94
CA SER A 107 0.42 2.92 -2.57
C SER A 107 1.40 3.63 -3.52
N LEU A 108 1.05 3.78 -4.79
CA LEU A 108 1.84 4.57 -5.73
C LEU A 108 1.87 6.04 -5.35
N ILE A 109 0.71 6.65 -5.05
CA ILE A 109 0.64 8.05 -4.59
C ILE A 109 1.47 8.24 -3.32
N GLU A 110 1.27 7.38 -2.33
CA GLU A 110 2.00 7.42 -1.06
C GLU A 110 3.52 7.34 -1.26
N THR A 111 3.97 6.39 -2.08
CA THR A 111 5.40 6.21 -2.35
C THR A 111 5.97 7.40 -3.13
N THR A 112 5.24 7.94 -4.10
CA THR A 112 5.67 9.14 -4.86
C THR A 112 5.82 10.36 -3.95
N VAL A 113 4.84 10.60 -3.08
CA VAL A 113 4.88 11.71 -2.12
C VAL A 113 6.05 11.51 -1.13
N GLY A 114 6.25 10.28 -0.65
CA GLY A 114 7.40 9.95 0.21
C GLY A 114 8.76 10.16 -0.47
N GLN A 115 8.85 9.99 -1.79
CA GLN A 115 10.06 10.31 -2.55
C GLN A 115 10.27 11.81 -2.76
N LEU A 116 9.19 12.61 -2.80
CA LEU A 116 9.24 14.06 -2.96
C LEU A 116 9.75 14.74 -1.69
N TYR A 117 9.29 14.30 -0.51
CA TYR A 117 9.57 14.92 0.78
C TYR A 117 10.65 14.22 1.62
N LYS A 118 11.43 13.32 1.01
CA LYS A 118 12.56 12.69 1.69
C LYS A 118 13.63 13.74 2.05
N THR A 119 14.18 13.62 3.25
CA THR A 119 15.24 14.50 3.74
C THR A 119 16.58 13.78 3.66
N LYS A 120 17.64 14.53 3.35
CA LYS A 120 19.00 14.01 3.33
C LYS A 120 19.66 14.27 4.68
N ASP A 121 20.25 13.24 5.25
CA ASP A 121 21.02 13.29 6.49
C ASP A 121 22.43 13.87 6.26
N GLU A 122 23.11 14.27 7.33
CA GLU A 122 24.48 14.79 7.32
C GLU A 122 25.47 13.76 6.73
N ASN A 123 25.21 12.48 6.96
CA ASN A 123 25.98 11.36 6.42
C ASN A 123 25.68 11.05 4.93
N GLY A 124 24.74 11.77 4.32
CA GLY A 124 24.39 11.63 2.91
C GLY A 124 23.34 10.56 2.59
N ASP A 125 22.77 9.92 3.61
CA ASP A 125 21.65 8.98 3.50
C ASP A 125 20.31 9.70 3.42
N TYR A 126 19.27 9.00 2.96
CA TYR A 126 17.93 9.56 2.78
C TYR A 126 16.96 8.93 3.77
N HIS A 127 16.28 9.78 4.53
CA HIS A 127 15.18 9.40 5.41
C HIS A 127 13.86 9.88 4.81
N GLY A 128 12.85 9.03 4.83
CA GLY A 128 11.54 9.34 4.27
C GLY A 128 10.44 8.57 5.00
N GLY A 129 9.21 8.72 4.51
CA GLY A 129 8.02 8.09 5.07
C GLY A 129 6.98 9.11 5.53
N PRO A 130 5.83 8.65 6.02
CA PRO A 130 4.68 9.52 6.30
C PRO A 130 5.00 10.66 7.27
N ALA A 131 5.84 10.41 8.29
CA ALA A 131 6.25 11.46 9.23
C ALA A 131 7.03 12.59 8.55
N TYR A 132 7.94 12.27 7.63
CA TYR A 132 8.71 13.25 6.86
C TYR A 132 7.83 13.96 5.83
N THR A 133 6.90 13.24 5.21
CA THR A 133 5.88 13.83 4.34
C THR A 133 5.05 14.89 5.07
N ILE A 134 4.61 14.63 6.30
CA ILE A 134 3.78 15.57 7.08
C ILE A 134 4.60 16.76 7.57
N LEU A 135 5.88 16.54 7.91
CA LEU A 135 6.75 17.61 8.40
C LEU A 135 7.18 18.58 7.28
N ASN A 136 7.43 18.06 6.07
CA ASN A 136 8.05 18.80 4.97
C ASN A 136 7.11 19.14 3.80
N GLY A 137 5.86 18.68 3.84
CA GLY A 137 4.87 18.85 2.77
C GLY A 137 3.69 19.72 3.16
#